data_AF-A0A836RHD4-F1
#
_entry.id   AF-A0A836RHD4-F1
#
_cell.length_a   1.000
_cell.length_b   1.000
_cell.length_c   1.000
_cell.angle_alpha   90.00
_cell.angle_beta   90.00
_cell.angle_gamma   90.00
#
_symmetry.space_group_name_H-M   'P 1'
#
loop_
_entity.id
_entity.type
_entity.pdbx_description
1 polymer ?
#
loop_
_entity_poly.entity_id
_entity_poly.type
_entity_poly.pdbx_seq_one_letter_code
_entity_poly.pdbx_strand_id
1 'polypeptide(L)' 'QRQCADAICELYRKGGWHPVIGKTLPLAEAAEAHRLQEENTLGKKGTLCGKIVLQP' A
#
# COMPACT_ATOMS: atom_id res chain seq x y z
N GLN A 1 -18.17 -6.17 8.70
CA GLN A 1 -16.99 -5.94 7.83
C GLN A 1 -17.39 -5.42 6.44
N ARG A 2 -18.34 -6.06 5.72
CA ARG A 2 -18.80 -5.60 4.38
C ARG A 2 -19.20 -4.13 4.32
N GLN A 3 -20.07 -3.67 5.23
CA GLN A 3 -20.52 -2.27 5.29
C GLN A 3 -19.35 -1.27 5.37
N CYS A 4 -18.33 -1.56 6.17
CA CYS A 4 -17.15 -0.69 6.28
C CYS A 4 -16.35 -0.66 4.97
N ALA A 5 -16.25 -1.80 4.27
CA ALA A 5 -15.60 -1.88 2.96
C ALA A 5 -16.36 -1.07 1.90
N ASP A 6 -17.69 -1.12 1.92
CA ASP A 6 -18.51 -0.34 0.99
C ASP A 6 -18.37 1.16 1.25
N ALA A 7 -18.36 1.57 2.52
CA ALA A 7 -18.16 2.97 2.92
C ALA A 7 -16.81 3.53 2.48
N ILE A 8 -15.71 2.80 2.67
CA ILE A 8 -14.37 3.27 2.24
C ILE A 8 -14.24 3.29 0.70
N CYS A 9 -14.86 2.35 0.00
CA CYS A 9 -14.92 2.38 -1.46
C CYS A 9 -15.69 3.60 -1.97
N GLU A 10 -16.79 3.96 -1.31
CA GLU A 10 -17.57 5.14 -1.67
C GLU A 10 -16.80 6.45 -1.46
N LEU A 11 -16.04 6.54 -0.35
CA LEU A 11 -15.14 7.67 -0.11
C LEU A 11 -14.07 7.80 -1.20
N TYR A 12 -13.49 6.67 -1.64
CA TYR A 12 -12.54 6.66 -2.76
C TYR A 12 -13.18 7.12 -4.07
N ARG A 13 -14.35 6.57 -4.43
CA ARG A 13 -15.05 6.93 -5.69
C ARG A 13 -15.44 8.41 -5.75
N LYS A 14 -15.79 9.00 -4.62
CA LYS A 14 -16.13 10.43 -4.50
C LYS A 14 -14.90 11.34 -4.43
N GLY A 15 -13.68 10.80 -4.45
CA GLY A 15 -12.45 11.57 -4.26
C GLY A 15 -12.26 12.09 -2.82
N GLY A 16 -13.06 11.63 -1.87
CA GLY A 16 -12.94 12.00 -0.46
C GLY A 16 -11.80 11.28 0.27
N TRP A 17 -11.24 10.23 -0.34
CA TRP A 17 -10.06 9.53 0.17
C TRP A 17 -9.15 9.08 -0.97
N HIS A 18 -7.85 9.30 -0.80
CA HIS A 18 -6.81 8.86 -1.71
C HIS A 18 -5.82 7.97 -0.94
N PRO A 19 -5.73 6.66 -1.23
CA PRO A 19 -4.74 5.80 -0.62
C PRO A 19 -3.33 6.31 -0.95
N VAL A 20 -2.50 6.52 0.07
CA VAL A 20 -1.10 6.88 -0.15
C VAL A 20 -0.37 5.64 -0.67
N ILE A 21 0.15 5.73 -1.89
CA ILE A 21 1.00 4.70 -2.50
C ILE A 21 2.44 5.18 -2.39
N GLY A 22 3.25 4.49 -1.59
CA GLY A 22 4.66 4.83 -1.37
C GLY A 22 5.59 4.21 -2.41
N LYS A 23 5.24 3.02 -2.90
CA LYS A 23 6.02 2.30 -3.91
C LYS A 23 5.14 1.39 -4.75
N THR A 24 5.40 1.36 -6.04
CA THR A 24 4.84 0.38 -6.98
C THR A 24 5.99 -0.42 -7.58
N LEU A 25 5.84 -1.75 -7.63
CA LEU A 25 6.84 -2.67 -8.18
C LEU A 25 6.15 -3.71 -9.09
N PRO A 26 6.85 -4.29 -10.08
CA PRO A 26 6.37 -5.45 -10.80
C PRO A 26 6.14 -6.64 -9.86
N LEU A 27 5.19 -7.51 -10.18
CA LEU A 27 4.93 -8.74 -9.43
C LEU A 27 6.17 -9.65 -9.40
N ALA A 28 6.96 -9.64 -10.47
CA ALA A 28 8.25 -10.32 -10.55
C ALA A 28 9.24 -9.88 -9.45
N GLU A 29 9.06 -8.68 -8.89
CA GLU A 29 9.90 -8.10 -7.83
C GLU A 29 9.28 -8.24 -6.43
N ALA A 30 8.34 -9.17 -6.23
CA ALA A 30 7.70 -9.39 -4.92
C ALA A 30 8.72 -9.60 -3.77
N ALA A 31 9.85 -10.25 -4.04
CA ALA A 31 10.91 -10.42 -3.05
C ALA A 31 11.51 -9.07 -2.59
N GLU A 32 11.66 -8.12 -3.50
CA GLU A 32 12.13 -6.76 -3.17
C GLU A 32 11.07 -5.97 -2.41
N ALA A 33 9.80 -6.10 -2.80
CA ALA A 33 8.69 -5.51 -2.06
C ALA A 33 8.67 -5.95 -0.59
N HIS A 34 8.89 -7.24 -0.33
CA HIS A 34 8.97 -7.77 1.02
C HIS A 34 10.21 -7.30 1.79
N ARG A 35 11.39 -7.24 1.14
CA ARG A 35 12.59 -6.66 1.77
C ARG A 35 12.34 -5.21 2.18
N LEU A 36 11.82 -4.38 1.28
CA LEU A 36 11.48 -2.99 1.57
C LEU A 36 10.49 -2.86 2.74
N GLN A 37 9.48 -3.75 2.79
CA GLN A 37 8.50 -3.78 3.89
C GLN A 37 9.17 -4.14 5.22
N GLU A 38 10.01 -5.16 5.25
CA GLU A 38 10.71 -5.62 6.46
C GLU A 38 11.63 -4.53 7.02
N GLU A 39 12.43 -3.93 6.15
CA GLU A 39 13.36 -2.85 6.52
C GLU A 39 12.63 -1.63 7.11
N ASN A 40 11.45 -1.30 6.60
CA ASN A 40 10.67 -0.15 7.09
C ASN A 40 9.79 -0.48 8.30
N THR A 41 9.41 -1.75 8.49
CA THR A 41 8.54 -2.17 9.60
C THR A 41 9.36 -2.63 10.81
N LEU A 42 10.24 -3.62 10.61
CA LEU A 42 11.09 -4.19 11.67
C LEU A 42 12.36 -3.36 11.83
N GLY A 43 13.01 -3.01 10.70
CA GLY A 43 14.23 -2.21 10.70
C GLY A 43 14.01 -0.73 10.98
N LYS A 44 12.74 -0.25 10.96
CA LYS A 44 12.34 1.14 11.25
C LYS A 44 13.12 2.18 10.42
N LYS A 45 13.51 1.86 9.18
CA LYS A 45 14.28 2.79 8.32
C LYS A 45 13.56 4.13 8.08
N GLY A 46 12.23 4.16 8.12
CA GLY A 46 11.46 5.40 7.97
C GLY A 46 11.51 6.02 6.57
N THR A 47 11.93 5.25 5.56
CA THR A 47 12.07 5.70 4.17
C THR A 47 10.83 5.41 3.31
N LEU A 48 9.83 4.70 3.84
CA LEU A 48 8.59 4.36 3.17
C LEU A 48 7.38 4.89 3.96
N CYS A 49 6.50 5.62 3.28
CA CYS A 49 5.18 6.00 3.78
C CYS A 49 4.10 5.48 2.81
N GLY A 50 3.01 4.93 3.34
CA GLY A 50 1.91 4.41 2.52
C GLY A 50 2.09 2.95 2.11
N LYS A 51 1.34 2.55 1.08
CA LYS A 51 1.22 1.15 0.62
C LYS A 51 2.30 0.82 -0.40
N ILE A 52 2.75 -0.44 -0.39
CA ILE A 52 3.46 -1.07 -1.51
C ILE A 52 2.43 -1.77 -2.38
N VAL A 53 2.43 -1.50 -3.68
CA VAL A 53 1.51 -2.11 -4.66
C VAL A 53 2.31 -2.91 -5.68
N LEU A 54 1.87 -4.14 -5.96
CA LEU A 54 2.43 -4.95 -7.04
C LEU A 54 1.55 -4.86 -8.29
N GLN A 55 2.18 -4.73 -9.44
CA GLN A 55 1.50 -4.75 -10.75
C GLN A 55 1.88 -6.02 -11.52
N PRO A 56 0.94 -6.67 -12.22
CA PRO A 56 1.21 -7.86 -13.03
C PRO A 56 2.31 -7.64 -14.07
#